data_AF-A0A537RD92-F1
#
_entry.id   AF-A0A537RD92-F1
#
_cell.length_a   1.000
_cell.length_b   1.000
_cell.length_c   1.000
_cell.angle_alpha   90.00
_cell.angle_beta   90.00
_cell.angle_gamma   90.00
#
_symmetry.space_group_name_H-M   'P 1'
#
loop_
_entity.id
_entity.type
_entity.pdbx_description
1 polymer ?
#
loop_
_entity_poly.entity_id
_entity_poly.type
_entity_poly.pdbx_seq_one_letter_code
_entity_poly.pdbx_strand_id
1 'polypeptide(L)' 'MHRANAVCVGRPYIWGLGAFGQSGVERVLELLRTETYVMMQQVGAPSIKQLLPGMVRRA' A
#
# COMPACT_ATOMS: atom_id res chain seq x y z
N MET A 1 11.37 -17.46 -2.31
CA MET A 1 10.56 -16.97 -3.44
C MET A 1 9.28 -16.31 -2.89
N HIS A 2 9.35 -15.02 -2.51
CA HIS A 2 8.19 -14.20 -2.10
C HIS A 2 8.59 -12.74 -1.84
N ARG A 3 9.34 -12.14 -2.76
CA ARG A 3 9.51 -10.68 -2.78
C ARG A 3 8.84 -10.16 -4.03
N ALA A 4 7.79 -9.37 -3.85
CA ALA A 4 7.25 -8.52 -4.90
C ALA A 4 7.94 -7.15 -4.80
N ASN A 5 8.38 -6.60 -5.93
CA ASN A 5 8.97 -5.26 -5.97
C ASN A 5 7.90 -4.16 -5.92
N ALA A 6 6.66 -4.47 -6.34
CA ALA A 6 5.50 -3.59 -6.34
C ALA A 6 4.21 -4.42 -6.46
N VAL A 7 3.06 -3.78 -6.27
CA VAL A 7 1.73 -4.36 -6.52
C VAL A 7 0.86 -3.38 -7.31
N CYS A 8 0.01 -3.91 -8.19
CA CYS A 8 -1.01 -3.12 -8.87
C CYS A 8 -2.28 -3.07 -8.01
N VAL A 9 -3.01 -1.96 -8.11
CA VAL A 9 -4.29 -1.76 -7.43
C VAL A 9 -5.38 -1.60 -8.49
N GLY A 10 -6.48 -2.34 -8.36
CA GLY A 10 -7.61 -2.32 -9.29
C GLY A 10 -8.78 -1.47 -8.79
N ARG A 11 -9.80 -2.11 -8.22
CA ARG A 11 -11.07 -1.45 -7.83
C ARG A 11 -10.95 -0.17 -6.99
N PRO A 12 -10.02 -0.02 -6.02
CA PRO A 12 -10.00 1.16 -5.15
C PRO A 12 -9.96 2.50 -5.88
N TYR A 13 -9.13 2.66 -6.91
CA TYR A 13 -9.06 3.94 -7.63
C TYR A 13 -10.32 4.18 -8.48
N ILE A 14 -10.98 3.12 -8.96
CA ILE A 14 -12.25 3.22 -9.70
C ILE A 14 -13.37 3.70 -8.79
N TRP A 15 -13.39 3.27 -7.54
CA TRP A 15 -14.35 3.77 -6.56
C TRP A 15 -14.13 5.26 -6.28
N GLY A 16 -12.87 5.70 -6.15
CA GLY A 16 -12.53 7.12 -6.04
C GLY A 16 -13.00 7.92 -7.26
N LEU A 17 -12.76 7.39 -8.46
CA LEU A 17 -13.24 7.97 -9.71
C LEU A 17 -14.76 8.14 -9.72
N GLY A 18 -15.51 7.11 -9.31
CA GLY A 18 -16.96 7.16 -9.25
C GLY A 18 -17.53 8.10 -8.18
N ALA A 19 -16.81 8.30 -7.07
CA ALA A 19 -17.28 9.13 -5.96
C ALA A 19 -17.02 10.63 -6.17
N PHE A 20 -15.81 11.00 -6.61
CA PHE A 20 -15.39 12.41 -6.71
C PHE A 20 -14.52 12.70 -7.94
N GLY A 21 -14.52 11.84 -8.96
CA GLY A 21 -13.68 12.03 -10.14
C GLY A 21 -12.20 11.94 -9.81
N GLN A 22 -11.39 12.81 -10.43
CA GLN A 22 -9.93 12.83 -10.26
C GLN A 22 -9.51 12.99 -8.79
N SER A 23 -10.15 13.90 -8.04
CA SER A 23 -9.80 14.13 -6.63
C SER A 23 -10.04 12.89 -5.77
N GLY A 24 -11.04 12.08 -6.10
CA GLY A 24 -11.28 10.79 -5.45
C GLY A 24 -10.20 9.76 -5.78
N VAL A 25 -9.71 9.72 -7.03
CA VAL A 25 -8.57 8.87 -7.42
C VAL A 25 -7.32 9.26 -6.64
N GLU A 26 -6.99 10.55 -6.62
CA GLU A 26 -5.83 11.09 -5.90
C GLU A 26 -5.89 10.76 -4.41
N ARG A 27 -7.06 10.92 -3.79
CA ARG A 27 -7.26 10.59 -2.37
C ARG A 27 -7.03 9.12 -2.07
N VAL A 28 -7.49 8.21 -2.94
CA VAL A 28 -7.24 6.76 -2.76
C VAL A 28 -5.74 6.44 -2.84
N LEU A 29 -5.03 7.01 -3.81
CA LEU A 29 -3.59 6.79 -3.97
C LEU A 29 -2.79 7.37 -2.78
N GLU A 30 -3.20 8.53 -2.28
CA GLU A 30 -2.62 9.15 -1.09
C GLU A 30 -2.82 8.27 0.16
N LEU A 31 -4.03 7.74 0.35
CA LEU A 31 -4.33 6.84 1.46
C LEU A 31 -3.47 5.57 1.40
N LEU A 32 -3.38 4.92 0.23
CA LEU A 32 -2.54 3.72 0.06
C LEU A 32 -1.08 4.00 0.39
N ARG A 33 -0.53 5.15 -0.05
CA ARG A 33 0.83 5.57 0.26
C ARG A 33 1.01 5.82 1.75
N THR A 34 0.10 6.56 2.36
CA THR A 34 0.15 6.95 3.78
C THR A 34 0.06 5.73 4.68
N GLU A 35 -0.92 4.86 4.46
CA GLU A 35 -1.11 3.64 5.26
C GLU A 35 0.07 2.68 5.09
N THR A 36 0.62 2.54 3.88
CA THR A 36 1.84 1.73 3.69
C THR A 36 3.00 2.27 4.53
N TYR A 37 3.18 3.59 4.57
CA TYR A 37 4.22 4.22 5.38
C TYR A 37 3.98 4.05 6.89
N VAL A 38 2.73 4.24 7.35
CA VAL A 38 2.33 4.04 8.75
C VAL A 38 2.58 2.59 9.18
N MET A 39 2.20 1.62 8.35
CA MET A 39 2.44 0.20 8.65
C MET A 39 3.93 -0.14 8.69
N MET A 40 4.73 0.43 7.79
CA MET A 40 6.19 0.30 7.83
C MET A 40 6.77 0.82 9.16
N GLN A 41 6.27 1.95 9.68
CA GLN A 41 6.69 2.46 10.99
C GLN A 41 6.30 1.52 12.13
N GLN A 42 5.08 0.97 12.09
CA GLN A 42 4.58 0.06 13.12
C GLN A 42 5.37 -1.25 13.19
N VAL A 43 5.85 -1.76 12.06
CA VAL A 43 6.67 -2.99 12.00
C VAL A 43 8.18 -2.73 12.09
N GLY A 44 8.59 -1.47 12.37
CA GLY A 44 10.00 -1.12 12.53
C GLY A 44 10.83 -1.19 11.24
N ALA A 45 10.21 -0.94 10.08
CA ALA A 45 10.85 -0.98 8.76
C ALA A 45 11.01 0.43 8.15
N PRO A 46 12.06 1.20 8.48
CA PRO A 46 12.30 2.55 7.95
C PRO A 46 12.51 2.64 6.43
N SER A 47 12.63 1.51 5.71
CA SER A 47 12.67 1.50 4.25
C SER A 47 12.14 0.18 3.67
N ILE A 48 11.70 0.20 2.41
CA ILE A 48 11.21 -0.99 1.68
C ILE A 48 12.25 -2.13 1.68
N LYS A 49 13.54 -1.80 1.65
CA LYS A 49 14.63 -2.81 1.69
C LYS A 49 14.62 -3.65 2.98
N GLN A 50 14.06 -3.10 4.06
CA GLN A 50 13.97 -3.74 5.36
C GLN A 50 12.69 -4.56 5.54
N LEU A 51 11.81 -4.62 4.54
CA LEU A 51 10.72 -5.58 4.51
C LEU A 51 11.27 -6.97 4.16
N LEU A 52 11.20 -7.87 5.14
CA LEU A 52 11.76 -9.22 5.08
C LEU A 52 10.64 -10.27 5.15
N PRO A 53 10.77 -11.42 4.45
CA PRO A 53 9.78 -12.50 4.54
C PRO A 53 9.51 -13.01 5.97
N GLY A 54 10.46 -12.86 6.89
CA GLY A 54 10.30 -13.24 8.30
C GLY A 54 9.29 -12.38 9.09
N MET A 55 8.81 -11.27 8.52
CA MET A 55 7.78 -10.41 9.13
C MET A 55 6.36 -10.97 9.01
N VAL A 56 6.15 -12.04 8.22
CA VAL A 56 4.83 -12.64 7.99
C VAL A 56 4.84 -14.10 8.43
N ARG A 57 3.91 -14.49 9.30
CA ARG A 57 3.64 -15.89 9.64
C ARG A 57 2.67 -16.48 8.62
N ARG A 58 2.99 -17.65 8.06
CA ARG A 58 2.04 -18.41 7.22
C ARG A 58 1.02 -19.11 8.11
N ALA A 59 -0.25 -19.10 7.69
CA ALA A 59 -1.30 -19.91 8.28
C ALA A 59 -1.25 -21.34 7.75
#